data_AF-A0A7J4MQ51-F1
#
_entry.id   AF-A0A7J4MQ51-F1
#
_cell.length_a   1.000
_cell.length_b   1.000
_cell.length_c   1.000
_cell.angle_alpha   90.00
_cell.angle_beta   90.00
_cell.angle_gamma   90.00
#
_symmetry.space_group_name_H-M   'P 1'
#
loop_
_entity.id
_entity.type
_entity.pdbx_description
1 polymer ?
#
loop_
_entity_poly.entity_id
_entity_poly.type
_entity_poly.pdbx_seq_one_letter_code
_entity_poly.pdbx_strand_id
1 'polypeptide(L)'
;MPSEFIYDPSEDYSPQKDNFLTPVYFEKEVLLPFIYNPDYNCTFVSETYGALVFEDNSIPFGINPQGHLIFWLGDINRLTPKIKGILKPYNISSDNNIESEFKQGQLDAEFTDNILEVELFLLLNKINEESQKRFNFKIFNSDIIPLDRLLEICSAYKRITFNNEDDFKRIISDLNEKLIETINRDELTSYLISKQIKVNTDLGDIKKLEILFKEILSDDSNIIASFFYLYDLRIWATHSGGGKKFENVVKLLGLKKDSNFEEIYNCLINQLHGSLESALNKIKKIKKFT
;
A
#
# COMPACT_ATOMS: atom_id res chain seq x y z
N MET A 1 39.34 11.46 -6.70
CA MET A 1 39.43 10.38 -7.71
C MET A 1 38.01 10.07 -8.13
N PRO A 2 37.65 10.01 -9.43
CA PRO A 2 36.28 9.70 -9.82
C PRO A 2 36.07 8.22 -9.50
N SER A 3 35.40 7.95 -8.38
CA SER A 3 34.96 6.60 -8.07
C SER A 3 33.63 6.42 -8.78
N GLU A 4 33.72 6.08 -10.05
CA GLU A 4 32.58 5.88 -10.94
C GLU A 4 31.66 4.81 -10.33
N PHE A 5 30.36 5.09 -10.36
CA PHE A 5 29.37 4.04 -10.14
C PHE A 5 29.60 2.95 -11.19
N ILE A 6 29.33 1.71 -10.83
CA ILE A 6 29.26 0.56 -11.72
C ILE A 6 27.96 0.70 -12.53
N TYR A 7 28.08 0.74 -13.85
CA TYR A 7 26.97 0.77 -14.80
C TYR A 7 27.37 0.07 -16.10
N ASP A 8 26.39 -0.32 -16.92
CA ASP A 8 26.64 -0.88 -18.25
C ASP A 8 26.31 0.17 -19.34
N PRO A 9 27.31 0.72 -20.06
CA PRO A 9 27.07 1.70 -21.13
C PRO A 9 26.20 1.16 -22.27
N SER A 10 26.08 -0.17 -22.44
CA SER A 10 25.25 -0.75 -23.49
C SER A 10 23.74 -0.57 -23.23
N GLU A 11 23.35 -0.29 -21.99
CA GLU A 11 21.97 0.00 -21.58
C GLU A 11 21.60 1.48 -21.72
N ASP A 12 22.41 2.31 -22.38
CA ASP A 12 22.09 3.73 -22.55
C ASP A 12 20.88 3.94 -23.48
N TYR A 13 19.82 4.56 -22.97
CA TYR A 13 18.63 4.93 -23.74
C TYR A 13 18.73 6.32 -24.38
N SER A 14 19.82 7.07 -24.16
CA SER A 14 20.00 8.40 -24.75
C SER A 14 20.06 8.35 -26.27
N PRO A 15 19.33 9.24 -26.98
CA PRO A 15 19.41 9.32 -28.45
C PRO A 15 20.84 9.59 -28.98
N GLN A 16 21.65 10.32 -28.22
CA GLN A 16 23.02 10.70 -28.57
C GLN A 16 24.08 9.72 -28.04
N LYS A 17 23.67 8.68 -27.30
CA LYS A 17 24.56 7.74 -26.62
C LYS A 17 25.59 8.42 -25.70
N ASP A 18 25.12 9.39 -24.91
CA ASP A 18 25.94 10.19 -23.97
C ASP A 18 25.96 9.63 -22.54
N ASN A 19 25.37 8.45 -22.32
CA ASN A 19 25.15 7.77 -21.05
C ASN A 19 24.27 8.53 -20.04
N PHE A 20 23.50 9.53 -20.48
CA PHE A 20 22.60 10.25 -19.58
C PHE A 20 21.47 9.32 -19.09
N LEU A 21 20.80 8.62 -20.00
CA LEU A 21 19.73 7.67 -19.70
C LEU A 21 20.25 6.24 -19.60
N THR A 22 21.42 6.05 -18.95
CA THR A 22 21.92 4.74 -18.59
C THR A 22 21.42 4.36 -17.19
N PRO A 23 20.75 3.21 -17.01
CA PRO A 23 20.33 2.74 -15.70
C PRO A 23 21.54 2.39 -14.83
N VAL A 24 21.46 2.76 -13.56
CA VAL A 24 22.43 2.39 -12.52
C VAL A 24 21.69 1.68 -11.42
N TYR A 25 22.16 0.49 -11.07
CA TYR A 25 21.46 -0.43 -10.19
C TYR A 25 22.03 -0.39 -8.76
N PHE A 26 21.13 -0.54 -7.78
CA PHE A 26 21.44 -0.52 -6.36
C PHE A 26 20.61 -1.55 -5.60
N GLU A 27 21.15 -2.03 -4.47
CA GLU A 27 20.35 -2.69 -3.44
C GLU A 27 19.32 -1.69 -2.88
N LYS A 28 18.06 -2.11 -2.72
CA LYS A 28 16.96 -1.21 -2.33
C LYS A 28 17.16 -0.56 -0.95
N GLU A 29 17.93 -1.19 -0.07
CA GLU A 29 18.29 -0.71 1.27
C GLU A 29 18.97 0.67 1.26
N VAL A 30 19.48 1.11 0.10
CA VAL A 30 19.97 2.48 -0.09
C VAL A 30 18.91 3.55 0.20
N LEU A 31 17.62 3.20 0.14
CA LEU A 31 16.51 4.08 0.48
C LEU A 31 16.35 4.33 1.99
N LEU A 32 16.87 3.45 2.87
CA LEU A 32 16.68 3.54 4.33
C LEU A 32 17.12 4.88 4.92
N PRO A 33 18.31 5.43 4.59
CA PRO A 33 18.73 6.73 5.11
C PRO A 33 17.81 7.87 4.67
N PHE A 34 17.20 7.77 3.48
CA PHE A 34 16.28 8.78 2.94
C PHE A 34 14.88 8.70 3.55
N ILE A 35 14.50 7.52 4.05
CA ILE A 35 13.19 7.26 4.65
C ILE A 35 13.15 7.65 6.13
N TYR A 36 14.23 7.38 6.87
CA TYR A 36 14.25 7.59 8.32
C TYR A 36 14.93 8.88 8.77
N ASN A 37 15.66 9.56 7.88
CA ASN A 37 16.22 10.88 8.20
C ASN A 37 15.23 11.99 7.81
N PRO A 38 14.80 12.85 8.75
CA PRO A 38 13.86 13.94 8.45
C PRO A 38 14.40 15.00 7.48
N ASP A 39 15.71 15.05 7.22
CA ASP A 39 16.31 15.96 6.24
C ASP A 39 16.02 15.56 4.79
N TYR A 40 15.47 14.36 4.57
CA TYR A 40 15.19 13.82 3.24
C TYR A 40 13.73 13.41 3.13
N ASN A 41 13.23 13.41 1.89
CA ASN A 41 11.92 12.86 1.57
C ASN A 41 12.08 11.79 0.49
N CYS A 42 11.55 10.60 0.76
CA CYS A 42 11.46 9.50 -0.19
C CYS A 42 9.97 9.22 -0.41
N THR A 43 9.48 9.49 -1.62
CA THR A 43 8.06 9.38 -1.95
C THR A 43 7.87 8.37 -3.06
N PHE A 44 6.93 7.46 -2.87
CA PHE A 44 6.46 6.55 -3.92
C PHE A 44 5.23 7.14 -4.59
N VAL A 45 5.19 7.10 -5.91
CA VAL A 45 4.06 7.56 -6.74
C VAL A 45 3.29 6.39 -7.36
N SER A 46 3.92 5.22 -7.45
CA SER A 46 3.30 3.95 -7.80
C SER A 46 3.99 2.79 -7.07
N GLU A 47 3.68 1.53 -7.44
CA GLU A 47 4.23 0.35 -6.77
C GLU A 47 5.75 0.22 -6.97
N THR A 48 6.26 0.65 -8.13
CA THR A 48 7.66 0.50 -8.53
C THR A 48 8.32 1.81 -8.96
N TYR A 49 7.63 2.95 -8.84
CA TYR A 49 8.17 4.26 -9.18
C TYR A 49 8.06 5.22 -7.99
N GLY A 50 9.16 5.91 -7.67
CA GLY A 50 9.19 7.00 -6.71
C GLY A 50 10.22 8.08 -7.05
N ALA A 51 10.41 8.99 -6.11
CA ALA A 51 11.43 10.03 -6.19
C ALA A 51 12.07 10.29 -4.83
N LEU A 52 13.36 10.59 -4.83
CA LEU A 52 14.05 11.21 -3.71
C LEU A 52 13.98 12.72 -3.87
N VAL A 53 13.52 13.42 -2.84
CA VAL A 53 13.37 14.87 -2.83
C VAL A 53 14.34 15.46 -1.80
N PHE A 54 15.11 16.45 -2.25
CA PHE A 54 16.17 17.13 -1.49
C PHE A 54 16.12 18.63 -1.76
N GLU A 55 15.82 19.46 -0.76
CA GLU A 55 15.74 20.92 -0.94
C GLU A 55 14.92 21.30 -2.18
N ASP A 56 15.56 21.86 -3.23
CA ASP A 56 14.93 22.27 -4.50
C ASP A 56 15.10 21.24 -5.65
N ASN A 57 15.58 20.02 -5.36
CA ASN A 57 15.82 18.98 -6.36
C ASN A 57 15.01 17.72 -6.06
N SER A 58 14.65 17.00 -7.13
CA SER A 58 14.17 15.63 -7.03
C SER A 58 14.87 14.75 -8.05
N ILE A 59 15.09 13.49 -7.69
CA ILE A 59 15.56 12.46 -8.63
C ILE A 59 14.56 11.31 -8.66
N PRO A 60 14.09 10.90 -9.85
CA PRO A 60 13.19 9.76 -9.97
C PRO A 60 13.97 8.45 -9.79
N PHE A 61 13.31 7.41 -9.27
CA PHE A 61 13.87 6.07 -9.14
C PHE A 61 12.86 4.98 -9.48
N GLY A 62 13.33 3.85 -10.00
CA GLY A 62 12.52 2.65 -10.23
C GLY A 62 12.91 1.50 -9.30
N ILE A 63 12.01 0.55 -9.11
CA ILE A 63 12.32 -0.78 -8.55
C ILE A 63 11.94 -1.82 -9.60
N ASN A 64 12.89 -2.67 -9.99
CA ASN A 64 12.62 -3.70 -11.00
C ASN A 64 12.05 -4.99 -10.37
N PRO A 65 11.68 -6.01 -11.18
CA PRO A 65 11.13 -7.27 -10.67
C PRO A 65 12.10 -8.07 -9.79
N GLN A 66 13.40 -7.80 -9.87
CA GLN A 66 14.42 -8.40 -9.01
C GLN A 66 14.51 -7.70 -7.65
N GLY A 67 13.82 -6.56 -7.47
CA GLY A 67 13.86 -5.75 -6.27
C GLY A 67 15.03 -4.77 -6.22
N HIS A 68 15.77 -4.62 -7.33
CA HIS A 68 16.87 -3.65 -7.41
C HIS A 68 16.34 -2.27 -7.73
N LEU A 69 16.93 -1.27 -7.07
CA LEU A 69 16.63 0.13 -7.26
C LEU A 69 17.42 0.68 -8.45
N ILE A 70 16.78 1.53 -9.26
CA ILE A 70 17.34 2.08 -10.50
C ILE A 70 17.26 3.60 -10.47
N PHE A 71 18.37 4.25 -10.82
CA PHE A 71 18.42 5.67 -11.16
C PHE A 71 19.05 5.86 -12.54
N TRP A 72 18.78 7.00 -13.18
CA TRP A 72 19.54 7.42 -14.35
C TRP A 72 20.94 7.91 -13.95
N LEU A 73 21.97 7.49 -14.68
CA LEU A 73 23.35 7.93 -14.47
C LEU A 73 23.47 9.46 -14.59
N GLY A 74 22.76 10.06 -15.54
CA GLY A 74 22.69 11.51 -15.72
C GLY A 74 22.19 12.26 -14.49
N ASP A 75 21.17 11.73 -13.81
CA ASP A 75 20.63 12.32 -12.60
C ASP A 75 21.57 12.12 -11.41
N ILE A 76 22.15 10.92 -11.27
CA ILE A 76 23.20 10.65 -10.26
C ILE A 76 24.35 11.65 -10.41
N ASN A 77 24.77 11.94 -11.64
CA ASN A 77 25.88 12.87 -11.90
C ASN A 77 25.62 14.28 -11.39
N ARG A 78 24.36 14.72 -11.28
CA ARG A 78 23.96 16.03 -10.75
C ARG A 78 23.93 16.08 -9.22
N LEU A 79 23.96 14.94 -8.54
CA LEU A 79 23.88 14.87 -7.08
C LEU A 79 25.13 15.40 -6.37
N THR A 80 24.90 15.91 -5.16
CA THR A 80 25.97 16.38 -4.28
C THR A 80 26.88 15.21 -3.85
N PRO A 81 28.16 15.48 -3.49
CA PRO A 81 29.06 14.43 -2.98
C PRO A 81 28.50 13.68 -1.77
N LYS A 82 27.70 14.35 -0.92
CA LYS A 82 27.03 13.73 0.24
C LYS A 82 26.08 12.62 -0.20
N ILE A 83 25.17 12.92 -1.13
CA ILE A 83 24.18 11.95 -1.60
C ILE A 83 24.87 10.83 -2.38
N LYS A 84 25.83 11.14 -3.26
CA LYS A 84 26.64 10.11 -3.96
C LYS A 84 27.35 9.18 -2.97
N GLY A 85 27.85 9.72 -1.86
CA GLY A 85 28.46 8.94 -0.78
C GLY A 85 27.51 7.98 -0.08
N ILE A 86 26.21 8.30 0.00
CA ILE A 86 25.16 7.42 0.52
C ILE A 86 24.83 6.32 -0.48
N LEU A 87 24.73 6.65 -1.78
CA LEU A 87 24.34 5.69 -2.83
C LEU A 87 25.42 4.63 -3.08
N LYS A 88 26.69 5.05 -3.11
CA LYS A 88 27.80 4.25 -3.61
C LYS A 88 28.00 2.87 -2.94
N PRO A 89 27.87 2.71 -1.61
CA PRO A 89 28.02 1.40 -0.96
C PRO A 89 27.01 0.35 -1.41
N TYR A 90 25.87 0.78 -1.96
CA TYR A 90 24.77 -0.11 -2.39
C TYR A 90 24.75 -0.32 -3.90
N ASN A 91 25.67 0.28 -4.65
CA ASN A 91 25.72 0.14 -6.09
C ASN A 91 26.16 -1.29 -6.46
N ILE A 92 25.37 -1.92 -7.31
CA ILE A 92 25.58 -3.28 -7.78
C ILE A 92 25.82 -3.30 -9.28
N SER A 93 26.29 -4.45 -9.79
CA SER A 93 26.38 -4.67 -11.23
C SER A 93 24.98 -4.69 -11.84
N SER A 94 24.89 -4.28 -13.10
CA SER A 94 23.63 -4.38 -13.83
C SER A 94 23.10 -5.81 -13.88
N ASP A 95 21.79 -5.95 -13.68
CA ASP A 95 21.05 -7.19 -13.94
C ASP A 95 20.37 -7.20 -15.32
N ASN A 96 20.59 -6.15 -16.12
CA ASN A 96 20.02 -5.92 -17.45
C ASN A 96 18.48 -5.91 -17.48
N ASN A 97 17.84 -5.54 -16.37
CA ASN A 97 16.40 -5.47 -16.30
C ASN A 97 15.90 -4.15 -15.70
N ILE A 98 15.61 -3.19 -16.57
CA ILE A 98 15.05 -1.89 -16.19
C ILE A 98 13.52 -1.90 -16.09
N GLU A 99 12.84 -2.99 -16.48
CA GLU A 99 11.38 -3.03 -16.57
C GLU A 99 10.73 -2.62 -15.25
N SER A 100 9.96 -1.54 -15.26
CA SER A 100 9.35 -0.93 -14.09
C SER A 100 8.43 0.19 -14.53
N GLU A 101 7.55 0.64 -13.65
CA GLU A 101 6.73 1.83 -13.89
C GLU A 101 7.57 3.10 -14.05
N PHE A 102 8.80 3.10 -13.51
CA PHE A 102 9.78 4.15 -13.73
C PHE A 102 10.19 4.25 -15.20
N LYS A 103 10.53 3.12 -15.84
CA LYS A 103 10.85 3.09 -17.27
C LYS A 103 9.65 3.52 -18.11
N GLN A 104 8.47 2.96 -17.83
CA GLN A 104 7.23 3.27 -18.52
C GLN A 104 6.89 4.78 -18.42
N GLY A 105 7.01 5.35 -17.23
CA GLY A 105 6.73 6.77 -17.01
C GLY A 105 7.78 7.70 -17.58
N GLN A 106 9.07 7.34 -17.56
CA GLN A 106 10.16 8.21 -17.99
C GLN A 106 10.50 8.11 -19.48
N LEU A 107 10.30 6.95 -20.11
CA LEU A 107 10.62 6.72 -21.52
C LEU A 107 9.37 6.57 -22.40
N ASP A 108 8.37 5.83 -21.93
CA ASP A 108 7.20 5.45 -22.75
C ASP A 108 6.04 6.44 -22.60
N ALA A 109 6.17 7.42 -21.70
CA ALA A 109 5.15 8.42 -21.36
C ALA A 109 3.81 7.80 -20.91
N GLU A 110 3.89 6.66 -20.23
CA GLU A 110 2.74 5.97 -19.65
C GLU A 110 2.45 6.51 -18.25
N PHE A 111 1.18 6.79 -17.96
CA PHE A 111 0.75 7.15 -16.61
C PHE A 111 0.70 5.90 -15.75
N THR A 112 1.18 6.02 -14.50
CA THR A 112 1.14 4.94 -13.52
C THR A 112 -0.22 4.89 -12.83
N ASP A 113 -0.64 3.69 -12.46
CA ASP A 113 -1.76 3.53 -11.55
C ASP A 113 -1.39 3.99 -10.14
N ASN A 114 -2.40 4.30 -9.33
CA ASN A 114 -2.19 4.59 -7.92
C ASN A 114 -1.72 3.32 -7.18
N ILE A 115 -0.94 3.53 -6.12
CA ILE A 115 -0.64 2.44 -5.17
C ILE A 115 -1.93 1.90 -4.55
N LEU A 116 -1.92 0.60 -4.25
CA LEU A 116 -3.14 -0.12 -3.92
C LEU A 116 -3.83 0.39 -2.65
N GLU A 117 -3.07 0.97 -1.73
CA GLU A 117 -3.58 1.58 -0.50
C GLU A 117 -4.37 2.86 -0.77
N VAL A 118 -3.97 3.66 -1.76
CA VAL A 118 -4.73 4.83 -2.20
C VAL A 118 -6.07 4.38 -2.78
N GLU A 119 -6.07 3.39 -3.66
CA GLU A 119 -7.31 2.83 -4.22
C GLU A 119 -8.23 2.25 -3.14
N LEU A 120 -7.66 1.60 -2.13
CA LEU A 120 -8.38 1.08 -0.97
C LEU A 120 -9.16 2.20 -0.25
N PHE A 121 -8.54 3.34 0.03
CA PHE A 121 -9.23 4.47 0.67
C PHE A 121 -10.23 5.16 -0.27
N LEU A 122 -9.94 5.24 -1.57
CA LEU A 122 -10.91 5.74 -2.55
C LEU A 122 -12.15 4.84 -2.64
N LEU A 123 -11.99 3.52 -2.50
CA LEU A 123 -13.10 2.56 -2.42
C LEU A 123 -13.96 2.77 -1.18
N LEU A 124 -13.38 3.08 -0.02
CA LEU A 124 -14.15 3.44 1.18
C LEU A 124 -15.05 4.65 0.94
N ASN A 125 -14.53 5.69 0.29
CA ASN A 125 -15.33 6.87 -0.07
C ASN A 125 -16.52 6.47 -0.97
N LYS A 126 -16.27 5.68 -2.01
CA LYS A 126 -17.30 5.17 -2.92
C LYS A 126 -18.34 4.30 -2.19
N ILE A 127 -17.91 3.46 -1.24
CA ILE A 127 -18.82 2.64 -0.43
C ILE A 127 -19.71 3.51 0.45
N ASN A 128 -19.16 4.53 1.11
CA ASN A 128 -19.93 5.46 1.93
C ASN A 128 -20.97 6.24 1.12
N GLU A 129 -20.60 6.69 -0.09
CA GLU A 129 -21.54 7.33 -1.00
C GLU A 129 -22.68 6.39 -1.40
N GLU A 130 -22.37 5.16 -1.78
CA GLU A 130 -23.39 4.18 -2.18
C GLU A 130 -24.22 3.69 -1.00
N SER A 131 -23.61 3.47 0.17
CA SER A 131 -24.33 3.06 1.38
C SER A 131 -25.26 4.17 1.85
N GLN A 132 -24.86 5.44 1.77
CA GLN A 132 -25.74 6.56 2.08
C GLN A 132 -26.97 6.56 1.15
N LYS A 133 -26.79 6.27 -0.14
CA LYS A 133 -27.91 6.20 -1.11
C LYS A 133 -28.84 5.01 -0.86
N ARG A 134 -28.29 3.86 -0.41
CA ARG A 134 -29.01 2.58 -0.32
C ARG A 134 -29.59 2.28 1.06
N PHE A 135 -28.89 2.69 2.10
CA PHE A 135 -29.23 2.40 3.49
C PHE A 135 -29.54 3.65 4.32
N ASN A 136 -29.32 4.85 3.76
CA ASN A 136 -29.46 6.13 4.44
C ASN A 136 -28.44 6.39 5.56
N PHE A 137 -27.34 5.65 5.57
CA PHE A 137 -26.19 5.88 6.45
C PHE A 137 -24.86 5.50 5.78
N LYS A 138 -23.76 6.05 6.29
CA LYS A 138 -22.39 5.68 5.89
C LYS A 138 -21.94 4.45 6.68
N ILE A 139 -21.47 3.40 6.00
CA ILE A 139 -20.93 2.20 6.67
C ILE A 139 -19.69 2.57 7.49
N PHE A 140 -18.87 3.50 7.02
CA PHE A 140 -17.67 3.97 7.69
C PHE A 140 -17.79 5.47 8.04
N ASN A 141 -17.54 5.82 9.29
CA ASN A 141 -17.39 7.17 9.83
C ASN A 141 -16.01 7.77 9.49
N SER A 142 -15.63 7.71 8.21
CA SER A 142 -14.42 8.33 7.71
C SER A 142 -14.78 9.60 6.95
N ASP A 143 -14.01 10.67 7.20
CA ASP A 143 -14.03 11.85 6.36
C ASP A 143 -13.47 11.51 4.97
N ILE A 144 -13.94 12.23 3.95
CA ILE A 144 -13.39 12.11 2.60
C ILE A 144 -11.98 12.71 2.64
N ILE A 145 -10.97 11.87 2.41
CA ILE A 145 -9.58 12.30 2.28
C ILE A 145 -9.30 12.61 0.81
N PRO A 146 -8.86 13.84 0.46
CA PRO A 146 -8.45 14.20 -0.89
C PRO A 146 -7.27 13.34 -1.40
N LEU A 147 -7.17 13.17 -2.73
CA LEU A 147 -6.19 12.29 -3.36
C LEU A 147 -4.73 12.66 -3.03
N ASP A 148 -4.40 13.95 -3.06
CA ASP A 148 -3.07 14.46 -2.70
C ASP A 148 -2.68 14.08 -1.28
N ARG A 149 -3.62 14.17 -0.34
CA ARG A 149 -3.37 13.76 1.04
C ARG A 149 -3.29 12.25 1.20
N LEU A 150 -4.05 11.47 0.41
CA LEU A 150 -3.93 10.01 0.38
C LEU A 150 -2.56 9.56 -0.12
N LEU A 151 -2.05 10.18 -1.19
CA LEU A 151 -0.73 9.89 -1.74
C LEU A 151 0.36 10.11 -0.68
N GLU A 152 0.28 11.22 0.07
CA GLU A 152 1.22 11.50 1.16
C GLU A 152 1.15 10.43 2.26
N ILE A 153 -0.05 10.11 2.76
CA ILE A 153 -0.24 9.11 3.83
C ILE A 153 0.25 7.73 3.38
N CYS A 154 -0.17 7.29 2.20
CA CYS A 154 0.10 5.93 1.72
C CYS A 154 1.56 5.74 1.28
N SER A 155 2.27 6.81 0.90
CA SER A 155 3.71 6.72 0.62
C SER A 155 4.51 6.17 1.81
N ALA A 156 4.09 6.44 3.04
CA ALA A 156 4.74 5.95 4.25
C ALA A 156 4.58 4.43 4.43
N TYR A 157 3.57 3.81 3.80
CA TYR A 157 3.38 2.36 3.88
C TYR A 157 4.40 1.59 3.06
N LYS A 158 5.01 2.22 2.04
CA LYS A 158 6.07 1.59 1.24
C LYS A 158 7.35 1.29 2.03
N ARG A 159 7.47 1.79 3.27
CA ARG A 159 8.47 1.31 4.24
C ARG A 159 8.39 -0.21 4.51
N ILE A 160 7.25 -0.82 4.20
CA ILE A 160 7.10 -2.27 4.31
C ILE A 160 8.06 -3.05 3.41
N THR A 161 8.52 -2.45 2.31
CA THR A 161 9.49 -3.04 1.39
C THR A 161 10.84 -3.35 2.04
N PHE A 162 11.14 -2.79 3.22
CA PHE A 162 12.35 -3.08 3.99
C PHE A 162 12.16 -4.19 5.03
N ASN A 163 10.97 -4.81 5.06
CA ASN A 163 10.69 -5.97 5.89
C ASN A 163 10.99 -5.74 7.39
N ASN A 164 10.75 -4.53 7.87
CA ASN A 164 10.94 -4.14 9.26
C ASN A 164 9.69 -4.42 10.10
N GLU A 165 9.86 -5.12 11.23
CA GLU A 165 8.73 -5.51 12.10
C GLU A 165 7.99 -4.31 12.71
N ASP A 166 8.71 -3.28 13.13
CA ASP A 166 8.11 -2.09 13.77
C ASP A 166 7.31 -1.27 12.76
N ASP A 167 7.83 -1.12 11.54
CA ASP A 167 7.09 -0.50 10.44
C ASP A 167 5.85 -1.32 10.08
N PHE A 168 5.96 -2.64 9.97
CA PHE A 168 4.81 -3.51 9.73
C PHE A 168 3.74 -3.34 10.82
N LYS A 169 4.12 -3.38 12.10
CA LYS A 169 3.19 -3.15 13.22
C LYS A 169 2.53 -1.77 13.17
N ARG A 170 3.28 -0.72 12.85
CA ARG A 170 2.76 0.65 12.73
C ARG A 170 1.74 0.74 11.59
N ILE A 171 2.07 0.20 10.42
CA ILE A 171 1.19 0.21 9.24
C ILE A 171 -0.09 -0.58 9.52
N ILE A 172 0.02 -1.78 10.09
CA ILE A 172 -1.15 -2.60 10.47
C ILE A 172 -2.06 -1.86 11.46
N SER A 173 -1.47 -1.16 12.43
CA SER A 173 -2.23 -0.40 13.43
C SER A 173 -2.98 0.78 12.78
N ASP A 174 -2.31 1.53 11.90
CA ASP A 174 -2.90 2.66 11.18
C ASP A 174 -4.02 2.21 10.22
N LEU A 175 -3.82 1.11 9.49
CA LEU A 175 -4.87 0.51 8.65
C LEU A 175 -6.06 0.04 9.49
N ASN A 176 -5.83 -0.59 10.65
CA ASN A 176 -6.92 -1.00 11.52
C ASN A 176 -7.74 0.21 12.01
N GLU A 177 -7.07 1.28 12.42
CA GLU A 177 -7.74 2.53 12.82
C GLU A 177 -8.60 3.07 11.67
N LYS A 178 -8.03 3.20 10.47
CA LYS A 178 -8.72 3.79 9.32
C LYS A 178 -9.82 2.91 8.72
N LEU A 179 -9.69 1.58 8.77
CA LEU A 179 -10.62 0.64 8.11
C LEU A 179 -11.63 -0.02 9.05
N ILE A 180 -11.25 -0.31 10.29
CA ILE A 180 -12.06 -1.08 11.23
C ILE A 180 -12.67 -0.16 12.29
N GLU A 181 -11.87 0.70 12.91
CA GLU A 181 -12.36 1.59 13.97
C GLU A 181 -13.31 2.68 13.42
N THR A 182 -13.24 2.95 12.12
CA THR A 182 -14.19 3.82 11.43
C THR A 182 -15.54 3.16 11.15
N ILE A 183 -15.75 1.85 11.35
CA ILE A 183 -17.06 1.22 11.11
C ILE A 183 -18.13 1.89 11.98
N ASN A 184 -19.20 2.37 11.35
CA ASN A 184 -20.31 3.05 12.04
C ASN A 184 -21.20 2.04 12.77
N ARG A 185 -20.74 1.62 13.97
CA ARG A 185 -21.40 0.62 14.82
C ARG A 185 -22.88 0.94 15.06
N ASP A 186 -23.20 2.18 15.40
CA ASP A 186 -24.51 2.54 15.92
C ASP A 186 -25.56 2.56 14.81
N GLU A 187 -25.23 3.18 13.67
CA GLU A 187 -26.11 3.16 12.49
C GLU A 187 -26.26 1.75 11.92
N LEU A 188 -25.15 0.99 11.85
CA LEU A 188 -25.18 -0.40 11.39
C LEU A 188 -26.09 -1.27 12.26
N THR A 189 -25.97 -1.14 13.59
CA THR A 189 -26.82 -1.88 14.53
C THR A 189 -28.28 -1.49 14.38
N SER A 190 -28.57 -0.19 14.33
CA SER A 190 -29.92 0.35 14.16
C SER A 190 -30.56 -0.13 12.86
N TYR A 191 -29.79 -0.13 11.77
CA TYR A 191 -30.23 -0.61 10.47
C TYR A 191 -30.58 -2.09 10.50
N LEU A 192 -29.71 -2.95 11.04
CA LEU A 192 -29.96 -4.39 11.12
C LEU A 192 -31.21 -4.72 11.96
N ILE A 193 -31.40 -4.03 13.09
CA ILE A 193 -32.61 -4.16 13.92
C ILE A 193 -33.86 -3.73 13.14
N SER A 194 -33.79 -2.64 12.37
CA SER A 194 -34.91 -2.18 11.53
C SER A 194 -35.33 -3.20 10.47
N LYS A 195 -34.42 -4.10 10.07
CA LYS A 195 -34.66 -5.22 9.15
C LYS A 195 -35.05 -6.51 9.86
N GLN A 196 -35.37 -6.44 11.15
CA GLN A 196 -35.75 -7.58 11.99
C GLN A 196 -34.66 -8.66 12.11
N ILE A 197 -33.40 -8.30 11.84
CA ILE A 197 -32.26 -9.20 12.02
C ILE A 197 -31.85 -9.14 13.50
N LYS A 198 -31.76 -10.31 14.12
CA LYS A 198 -31.29 -10.41 15.52
C LYS A 198 -29.80 -10.12 15.59
N VAL A 199 -29.44 -9.01 16.22
CA VAL A 199 -28.06 -8.63 16.47
C VAL A 199 -27.89 -8.41 17.97
N ASN A 200 -26.90 -9.07 18.57
CA ASN A 200 -26.46 -8.74 19.92
C ASN A 200 -25.63 -7.45 19.87
N THR A 201 -25.98 -6.47 20.71
CA THR A 201 -25.27 -5.18 20.79
C THR A 201 -23.78 -5.34 21.11
N ASP A 202 -23.41 -6.41 21.82
CA ASP A 202 -22.03 -6.71 22.25
C ASP A 202 -21.18 -7.37 21.15
N LEU A 203 -21.75 -7.67 19.98
CA LEU A 203 -20.98 -8.19 18.84
C LEU A 203 -19.94 -7.16 18.36
N GLY A 204 -18.74 -7.64 18.05
CA GLY A 204 -17.69 -6.80 17.45
C GLY A 204 -18.10 -6.22 16.09
N ASP A 205 -17.49 -5.11 15.71
CA ASP A 205 -17.92 -4.30 14.55
C ASP A 205 -17.80 -5.04 13.22
N ILE A 206 -16.70 -5.77 13.03
CA ILE A 206 -16.49 -6.61 11.85
C ILE A 206 -17.55 -7.72 11.78
N LYS A 207 -18.00 -8.25 12.93
CA LYS A 207 -19.09 -9.25 12.95
C LYS A 207 -20.44 -8.67 12.59
N LYS A 208 -20.74 -7.44 13.01
CA LYS A 208 -21.95 -6.74 12.56
C LYS A 208 -21.88 -6.46 11.06
N LEU A 209 -20.71 -6.10 10.54
CA LEU A 209 -20.48 -5.93 9.11
C LEU A 209 -20.71 -7.26 8.36
N GLU A 210 -20.18 -8.37 8.87
CA GLU A 210 -20.38 -9.72 8.31
C GLU A 210 -21.87 -10.05 8.18
N ILE A 211 -22.66 -9.73 9.21
CA ILE A 211 -24.12 -9.94 9.21
C ILE A 211 -24.80 -9.10 8.14
N LEU A 212 -24.43 -7.82 7.98
CA LEU A 212 -24.96 -6.98 6.89
C LEU A 212 -24.68 -7.62 5.53
N PHE A 213 -23.44 -8.05 5.30
CA PHE A 213 -23.06 -8.65 4.03
C PHE A 213 -23.82 -9.94 3.75
N LYS A 214 -23.94 -10.80 4.76
CA LYS A 214 -24.63 -12.07 4.63
C LYS A 214 -26.14 -11.91 4.45
N GLU A 215 -26.81 -11.23 5.38
CA GLU A 215 -28.27 -11.24 5.49
C GLU A 215 -28.94 -10.22 4.56
N ILE A 216 -28.27 -9.10 4.24
CA ILE A 216 -28.83 -8.02 3.40
C ILE A 216 -28.24 -8.04 1.99
N LEU A 217 -26.94 -8.33 1.85
CA LEU A 217 -26.24 -8.31 0.56
C LEU A 217 -26.05 -9.72 -0.05
N SER A 218 -26.65 -10.74 0.56
CA SER A 218 -26.61 -12.14 0.12
C SER A 218 -25.19 -12.60 -0.18
N ASP A 219 -24.28 -12.36 0.75
CA ASP A 219 -22.90 -12.81 0.69
C ASP A 219 -22.71 -14.15 1.40
N ASP A 220 -22.63 -15.22 0.60
CA ASP A 220 -22.33 -16.57 1.10
C ASP A 220 -20.81 -16.84 1.20
N SER A 221 -19.97 -15.95 0.67
CA SER A 221 -18.51 -16.14 0.56
C SER A 221 -17.70 -15.47 1.65
N ASN A 222 -18.33 -14.66 2.51
CA ASN A 222 -17.69 -13.82 3.51
C ASN A 222 -16.61 -12.92 2.90
N ILE A 223 -17.01 -12.05 1.98
CA ILE A 223 -16.10 -11.15 1.26
C ILE A 223 -15.33 -10.22 2.19
N ILE A 224 -15.78 -9.99 3.42
CA ILE A 224 -15.09 -9.14 4.39
C ILE A 224 -14.09 -9.91 5.29
N ALA A 225 -13.79 -11.19 4.98
CA ALA A 225 -12.90 -12.01 5.80
C ALA A 225 -11.54 -11.34 6.09
N SER A 226 -11.00 -10.60 5.12
CA SER A 226 -9.74 -9.85 5.23
C SER A 226 -9.72 -8.80 6.35
N PHE A 227 -10.89 -8.26 6.74
CA PHE A 227 -11.00 -7.34 7.88
C PHE A 227 -10.70 -8.06 9.20
N PHE A 228 -11.12 -9.32 9.35
CA PHE A 228 -10.72 -10.12 10.51
C PHE A 228 -9.23 -10.38 10.52
N TYR A 229 -8.59 -10.53 9.36
CA TYR A 229 -7.15 -10.76 9.26
C TYR A 229 -6.37 -9.53 9.72
N LEU A 230 -6.77 -8.34 9.24
CA LEU A 230 -6.21 -7.07 9.67
C LEU A 230 -6.35 -6.87 11.18
N TYR A 231 -7.54 -7.15 11.73
CA TYR A 231 -7.80 -7.04 13.16
C TYR A 231 -6.91 -7.98 13.99
N ASP A 232 -6.76 -9.23 13.55
CA ASP A 232 -5.94 -10.22 14.24
C ASP A 232 -4.44 -9.87 14.19
N LEU A 233 -3.97 -9.31 13.08
CA LEU A 233 -2.62 -8.73 12.98
C LEU A 233 -2.45 -7.54 13.91
N ARG A 234 -3.45 -6.65 14.03
CA ARG A 234 -3.40 -5.52 14.98
C ARG A 234 -3.34 -6.00 16.43
N ILE A 235 -4.06 -7.07 16.79
CA ILE A 235 -3.94 -7.68 18.11
C ILE A 235 -2.51 -8.19 18.33
N TRP A 236 -1.93 -8.89 17.35
CA TRP A 236 -0.55 -9.35 17.42
C TRP A 236 0.45 -8.19 17.58
N ALA A 237 0.25 -7.10 16.85
CA ALA A 237 1.12 -5.92 16.90
C ALA A 237 1.14 -5.24 18.28
N THR A 238 0.05 -5.34 19.05
CA THR A 238 -0.17 -4.56 20.29
C THR A 238 -0.11 -5.38 21.58
N HIS A 239 -0.22 -6.71 21.52
CA HIS A 239 -0.33 -7.57 22.70
C HIS A 239 0.76 -8.64 22.77
N SER A 240 1.44 -8.71 23.93
CA SER A 240 2.35 -9.80 24.29
C SER A 240 1.60 -11.13 24.30
N GLY A 241 1.77 -11.96 23.27
CA GLY A 241 1.12 -13.28 23.14
C GLY A 241 0.25 -13.48 21.89
N GLY A 242 0.15 -12.48 21.00
CA GLY A 242 -0.60 -12.59 19.75
C GLY A 242 0.04 -13.47 18.66
N GLY A 243 1.15 -14.18 18.93
CA GLY A 243 1.88 -14.97 17.93
C GLY A 243 1.01 -15.99 17.20
N LYS A 244 0.08 -16.65 17.90
CA LYS A 244 -0.89 -17.58 17.27
C LYS A 244 -1.82 -16.89 16.28
N LYS A 245 -2.21 -15.64 16.53
CA LYS A 245 -3.04 -14.87 15.60
C LYS A 245 -2.28 -14.55 14.33
N PHE A 246 -1.02 -14.12 14.45
CA PHE A 246 -0.14 -13.92 13.31
C PHE A 246 0.02 -15.20 12.48
N GLU A 247 0.40 -16.33 13.10
CA GLU A 247 0.54 -17.62 12.41
C GLU A 247 -0.75 -18.04 11.70
N ASN A 248 -1.92 -17.84 12.33
CA ASN A 248 -3.21 -18.13 11.72
C ASN A 248 -3.50 -17.23 10.51
N VAL A 249 -3.21 -15.93 10.60
CA VAL A 249 -3.41 -15.00 9.48
C VAL A 249 -2.51 -15.36 8.31
N VAL A 250 -1.22 -15.64 8.55
CA VAL A 250 -0.29 -16.09 7.50
C VAL A 250 -0.84 -17.31 6.77
N LYS A 251 -1.38 -18.29 7.51
CA LYS A 251 -2.03 -19.48 6.93
C LYS A 251 -3.29 -19.14 6.13
N LEU A 252 -4.14 -18.24 6.63
CA LEU A 252 -5.39 -17.84 5.97
C LEU A 252 -5.13 -17.04 4.69
N LEU A 253 -4.02 -16.28 4.65
CA LEU A 253 -3.51 -15.63 3.44
C LEU A 253 -2.90 -16.63 2.43
N GLY A 254 -2.78 -17.90 2.79
CA GLY A 254 -2.19 -18.93 1.93
C GLY A 254 -0.66 -18.87 1.83
N LEU A 255 -0.01 -18.19 2.76
CA LEU A 255 1.43 -17.96 2.77
C LEU A 255 2.18 -19.02 3.57
N LYS A 256 3.49 -19.10 3.34
CA LYS A 256 4.38 -19.99 4.11
C LYS A 256 4.67 -19.38 5.47
N LYS A 257 5.02 -20.23 6.45
CA LYS A 257 5.29 -19.78 7.83
C LYS A 257 6.47 -18.81 7.93
N ASP A 258 7.44 -18.94 7.03
CA ASP A 258 8.65 -18.13 6.92
C ASP A 258 8.48 -16.94 5.96
N SER A 259 7.26 -16.69 5.47
CA SER A 259 6.99 -15.52 4.65
C SER A 259 7.33 -14.24 5.40
N ASN A 260 7.90 -13.29 4.67
CA ASN A 260 8.36 -12.03 5.22
C ASN A 260 7.19 -11.03 5.37
N PHE A 261 7.39 -9.93 6.08
CA PHE A 261 6.35 -8.92 6.32
C PHE A 261 5.87 -8.23 5.04
N GLU A 262 6.74 -8.05 4.05
CA GLU A 262 6.38 -7.50 2.73
C GLU A 262 5.40 -8.42 1.99
N GLU A 263 5.69 -9.72 1.93
CA GLU A 263 4.80 -10.73 1.34
C GLU A 263 3.45 -10.79 2.05
N ILE A 264 3.46 -10.80 3.39
CA ILE A 264 2.26 -10.84 4.22
C ILE A 264 1.41 -9.59 3.98
N TYR A 265 2.03 -8.42 3.98
CA TYR A 265 1.38 -7.15 3.75
C TYR A 265 0.76 -7.07 2.35
N ASN A 266 1.52 -7.39 1.31
CA ASN A 266 1.05 -7.35 -0.06
C ASN A 266 -0.15 -8.28 -0.26
N CYS A 267 -0.12 -9.48 0.32
CA CYS A 267 -1.27 -10.39 0.27
C CYS A 267 -2.49 -9.81 1.01
N LEU A 268 -2.27 -9.24 2.21
CA LEU A 268 -3.34 -8.62 3.00
C LEU A 268 -4.01 -7.44 2.27
N ILE A 269 -3.23 -6.50 1.73
CA ILE A 269 -3.76 -5.33 1.02
C ILE A 269 -4.54 -5.75 -0.23
N ASN A 270 -4.01 -6.70 -1.01
CA ASN A 270 -4.73 -7.25 -2.15
C ASN A 270 -6.09 -7.84 -1.76
N GLN A 271 -6.14 -8.61 -0.66
CA GLN A 271 -7.40 -9.15 -0.18
C GLN A 271 -8.35 -8.07 0.36
N LEU A 272 -7.86 -7.07 1.11
CA LEU A 272 -8.67 -5.95 1.58
C LEU A 272 -9.25 -5.14 0.42
N HIS A 273 -8.44 -4.86 -0.61
CA HIS A 273 -8.89 -4.19 -1.82
C HIS A 273 -10.01 -4.98 -2.52
N GLY A 274 -9.78 -6.27 -2.81
CA GLY A 274 -10.78 -7.13 -3.43
C GLY A 274 -12.06 -7.29 -2.61
N SER A 275 -11.95 -7.30 -1.28
CA SER A 275 -13.08 -7.27 -0.35
C SER A 275 -13.93 -6.00 -0.51
N LEU A 276 -13.29 -4.83 -0.56
CA LEU A 276 -13.97 -3.54 -0.71
C LEU A 276 -14.57 -3.36 -2.11
N GLU A 277 -13.90 -3.81 -3.17
CA GLU A 277 -14.46 -3.81 -4.52
C GLU A 277 -15.72 -4.69 -4.61
N SER A 278 -15.63 -5.92 -4.07
CA SER A 278 -16.76 -6.84 -4.00
C SER A 278 -17.91 -6.27 -3.18
N ALA A 279 -17.57 -5.58 -2.08
CA ALA A 279 -18.54 -4.92 -1.22
C ALA A 279 -19.29 -3.82 -1.96
N LEU A 280 -18.56 -2.91 -2.62
CA LEU A 280 -19.13 -1.84 -3.43
C LEU A 280 -20.06 -2.40 -4.51
N ASN A 281 -19.65 -3.45 -5.20
CA ASN A 281 -20.43 -4.10 -6.24
C ASN A 281 -21.74 -4.71 -5.70
N LYS A 282 -21.71 -5.33 -4.52
CA LYS A 282 -22.93 -5.84 -3.87
C LYS A 282 -23.87 -4.70 -3.44
N ILE A 283 -23.33 -3.64 -2.83
CA ILE A 283 -24.13 -2.48 -2.39
C ILE A 283 -24.84 -1.83 -3.58
N LYS A 284 -24.14 -1.63 -4.70
CA LYS A 284 -24.72 -1.06 -5.92
C LYS A 284 -25.92 -1.83 -6.46
N LYS A 285 -25.93 -3.17 -6.30
CA LYS A 285 -26.98 -4.08 -6.79
C LYS A 285 -28.26 -4.04 -5.95
N ILE A 286 -28.21 -3.52 -4.72
CA ILE A 286 -29.42 -3.36 -3.92
C ILE A 286 -30.30 -2.28 -4.56
N LYS A 287 -31.58 -2.61 -4.78
CA LYS A 287 -32.60 -1.60 -5.08
C LYS A 287 -32.91 -0.83 -3.80
N LYS A 288 -33.05 0.49 -3.89
CA LYS A 288 -33.44 1.32 -2.74
C LYS A 288 -34.70 0.71 -2.12
N PHE A 289 -34.59 0.21 -0.90
CA PHE A 289 -35.75 -0.25 -0.15
C PHE A 289 -36.51 1.01 0.28
N THR A 290 -37.60 1.31 -0.42
CA THR A 290 -38.62 2.27 0.02
C THR A 290 -39.30 1.78 1.28
#